data_AF-A0A0L7LVY4-F1
#
_entry.id   AF-A0A0L7LVY4-F1
#
_cell.length_a   1.000
_cell.length_b   1.000
_cell.length_c   1.000
_cell.angle_alpha   90.00
_cell.angle_beta   90.00
_cell.angle_gamma   90.00
#
_symmetry.space_group_name_H-M   'P 1'
#
loop_
_entity.id
_entity.type
_entity.pdbx_description
1 polymer ?
#
loop_
_entity_poly.entity_id
_entity_poly.type
_entity_poly.pdbx_seq_one_letter_code
_entity_poly.pdbx_strand_id
1 'polypeptide(L)'
;MKIHYINILLFELPLNILIYNQRNHKSTTHHTLKIPITRLLCECELYAPATYDDDPQMKEVMVKFSKQTQQRFEEYDERMKTTRQKCKDKCDKEIQKIILKDKMEKQMAQQLTTLETKIGTDDIPTCVCEKSMADKMEKGCLRCGYGLGTVAPTVGLIGSVAVHVWKPVALKEAINAALNAAASNISATAKAAGIEAGKKAVIAGLKLSHINILVPDIFEQISNARHYNEVLSFADTIIVKRQTMCGAVANTLDSATCRIININLHTIRPDGSNYLPDRQGIRVTLELILGKATTNAEAAEAAKNSTLTAEITTKQTTAINTIFMSKQTAILASVVAIVVIVLIMIIIYLILRYRRKKKMKKKLQYIKLLKE
;
A
#
# COMPACT_ATOMS: atom_id res chain seq x y z
N MET A 1 1.03 49.21 21.73
CA MET A 1 0.15 48.59 20.72
C MET A 1 -0.59 47.45 21.42
N LYS A 2 -1.93 47.39 21.30
CA LYS A 2 -2.77 46.45 22.10
C LYS A 2 -2.51 44.99 21.69
N ILE A 3 -2.54 44.08 22.66
CA ILE A 3 -2.30 42.65 22.47
C ILE A 3 -3.60 42.00 21.99
N HIS A 4 -3.73 41.80 20.67
CA HIS A 4 -4.85 41.10 20.05
C HIS A 4 -4.35 40.02 19.07
N TYR A 5 -3.52 39.09 19.55
CA TYR A 5 -3.03 37.96 18.74
C TYR A 5 -2.93 36.64 19.53
N ILE A 6 -3.85 36.43 20.47
CA ILE A 6 -3.94 35.19 21.28
C ILE A 6 -5.14 34.32 20.86
N ASN A 7 -6.20 34.89 20.26
CA ASN A 7 -7.46 34.20 19.97
C ASN A 7 -7.52 33.36 18.67
N ILE A 8 -6.40 32.99 18.04
CA ILE A 8 -6.40 32.14 16.82
C ILE A 8 -5.87 30.72 17.08
N LEU A 9 -5.27 30.46 18.24
CA LEU A 9 -4.80 29.13 18.63
C LEU A 9 -5.54 28.62 19.86
N LEU A 10 -6.38 27.61 19.65
CA LEU A 10 -7.09 26.83 20.69
C LEU A 10 -6.10 26.00 21.53
N PHE A 11 -5.25 26.67 22.30
CA PHE A 11 -4.18 26.07 23.10
C PHE A 11 -4.04 26.64 24.52
N GLU A 12 -4.99 27.47 24.99
CA GLU A 12 -5.00 27.96 26.38
C GLU A 12 -5.47 26.91 27.39
N LEU A 13 -6.39 26.02 27.00
CA LEU A 13 -6.98 25.01 27.90
C LEU A 13 -5.97 24.05 28.57
N PRO A 14 -4.95 23.48 27.90
CA PRO A 14 -4.02 22.55 28.55
C PRO A 14 -3.00 23.23 29.48
N LEU A 15 -2.77 24.54 29.37
CA LEU A 15 -1.75 25.23 30.18
C LEU A 15 -2.24 25.55 31.60
N ASN A 16 -3.55 25.77 31.81
CA ASN A 16 -4.11 25.97 33.15
C ASN A 16 -4.08 24.71 34.03
N ILE A 17 -3.97 23.51 33.45
CA ILE A 17 -3.88 22.25 34.19
C ILE A 17 -2.52 22.10 34.90
N LEU A 18 -1.45 22.74 34.39
CA LEU A 18 -0.11 22.66 34.97
C LEU A 18 0.09 23.61 36.17
N ILE A 19 -0.79 24.61 36.36
CA ILE A 19 -0.64 25.67 37.37
C ILE A 19 -1.38 25.33 38.68
N TYR A 20 -2.37 24.44 38.65
CA TYR A 20 -3.16 24.10 39.84
C TYR A 20 -3.01 22.63 40.27
N ASN A 21 -2.01 22.37 41.11
CA ASN A 21 -1.98 21.17 41.94
C ASN A 21 -1.45 21.48 43.34
N GLN A 22 -2.37 21.76 44.25
CA GLN A 22 -2.11 22.00 45.66
C GLN A 22 -2.01 20.65 46.40
N ARG A 23 -0.79 20.19 46.70
CA ARG A 23 -0.57 19.09 47.67
C ARG A 23 0.58 19.42 48.63
N ASN A 24 0.18 19.81 49.83
CA ASN A 24 1.05 19.77 51.00
C ASN A 24 1.25 18.34 51.50
N HIS A 25 2.36 18.16 52.23
CA HIS A 25 2.60 17.24 53.36
C HIS A 25 3.59 16.08 53.18
N LYS A 26 4.56 16.09 54.10
CA LYS A 26 5.40 15.00 54.63
C LYS A 26 6.39 14.35 53.64
N SER A 27 7.59 14.93 53.60
CA SER A 27 8.83 14.16 53.44
C SER A 27 9.54 14.10 54.80
N THR A 28 9.77 12.89 55.31
CA THR A 28 10.50 12.63 56.56
C THR A 28 12.00 12.60 56.31
N THR A 29 12.68 13.72 56.57
CA THR A 29 14.15 13.77 56.59
C THR A 29 14.72 13.12 57.85
N HIS A 30 15.41 12.00 57.70
CA HIS A 30 16.32 11.47 58.72
C HIS A 30 17.65 12.26 58.71
N HIS A 31 18.18 12.55 59.90
CA HIS A 31 19.48 13.20 60.10
C HIS A 31 20.67 12.26 59.86
N THR A 32 21.71 12.73 59.17
CA THR A 32 23.17 12.46 59.32
C THR A 32 23.91 12.94 58.05
N LEU A 33 25.15 13.45 58.01
CA LEU A 33 26.06 14.04 59.00
C LEU A 33 26.98 15.05 58.26
N LYS A 34 27.66 15.99 58.95
CA LYS A 34 28.48 17.06 58.34
C LYS A 34 29.80 16.58 57.70
N ILE A 35 30.16 17.13 56.53
CA ILE A 35 31.55 17.55 56.17
C ILE A 35 31.45 18.85 55.33
N PRO A 36 32.21 19.94 55.62
CA PRO A 36 32.12 21.21 54.89
C PRO A 36 33.15 21.32 53.74
N ILE A 37 32.77 21.98 52.64
CA ILE A 37 33.72 22.45 51.61
C ILE A 37 33.48 23.94 51.32
N THR A 38 34.03 24.80 52.16
CA THR A 38 34.11 26.25 51.89
C THR A 38 35.27 26.55 50.96
N ARG A 39 35.00 26.67 49.65
CA ARG A 39 35.85 27.41 48.71
C ARG A 39 35.03 28.50 48.03
N LEU A 40 35.00 29.66 48.68
CA LEU A 40 34.58 30.92 48.07
C LEU A 40 35.58 31.23 46.93
N LEU A 41 35.07 31.32 45.70
CA LEU A 41 35.82 31.93 44.61
C LEU A 41 35.74 33.45 44.80
N CYS A 42 36.80 34.01 45.37
CA CYS A 42 36.96 35.45 45.48
C CYS A 42 37.06 36.05 44.08
N GLU A 43 36.27 37.08 43.78
CA GLU A 43 36.40 37.84 42.54
C GLU A 43 37.69 38.68 42.61
N CYS A 44 38.76 38.21 41.98
CA CYS A 44 39.96 39.03 41.77
C CYS A 44 39.69 40.05 40.67
N GLU A 45 39.98 41.33 40.96
CA GLU A 45 39.80 42.43 40.03
C GLU A 45 40.71 42.28 38.80
N LEU A 46 40.11 41.98 37.65
CA LEU A 46 40.81 41.62 36.41
C LEU A 46 41.41 42.81 35.62
N TYR A 47 41.50 44.00 36.23
CA TYR A 47 41.97 45.23 35.58
C TYR A 47 42.75 46.16 36.54
N ALA A 48 43.91 45.70 37.00
CA ALA A 48 45.00 46.60 37.37
C ALA A 48 45.90 46.83 36.14
N PRO A 49 46.17 48.08 35.71
CA PRO A 49 47.03 48.36 34.55
C PRO A 49 48.50 48.23 34.95
N ALA A 50 48.94 47.01 35.20
CA ALA A 50 50.34 46.71 35.47
C ALA A 50 51.14 46.71 34.16
N THR A 51 52.11 47.61 34.07
CA THR A 51 53.06 47.76 32.96
C THR A 51 54.07 46.60 32.96
N TYR A 52 53.61 45.40 32.60
CA TYR A 52 54.43 44.19 32.51
C TYR A 52 55.28 44.08 31.24
N ASP A 53 55.11 45.01 30.29
CA ASP A 53 55.82 45.01 29.00
C ASP A 53 57.35 45.19 29.12
N ASP A 54 57.87 45.54 30.31
CA ASP A 54 59.31 45.69 30.56
C ASP A 54 59.91 44.73 31.61
N ASP A 55 59.13 43.79 32.16
CA ASP A 55 59.67 42.76 33.04
C ASP A 55 60.52 41.74 32.24
N PRO A 56 61.82 41.54 32.57
CA PRO A 56 62.68 40.59 31.86
C PRO A 56 62.14 39.15 31.86
N GLN A 57 61.50 38.71 32.94
CA GLN A 57 60.95 37.36 33.07
C GLN A 57 59.69 37.21 32.20
N MET A 58 58.85 38.25 32.12
CA MET A 58 57.67 38.25 31.26
C MET A 58 58.07 38.20 29.78
N LYS A 59 59.10 38.96 29.37
CA LYS A 59 59.66 38.90 28.00
C LYS A 59 60.16 37.50 27.66
N GLU A 60 60.85 36.82 28.57
CA GLU A 60 61.33 35.44 28.34
C GLU A 60 60.16 34.45 28.16
N VAL A 61 59.13 34.52 29.01
CA VAL A 61 57.93 33.68 28.91
C VAL A 61 57.18 33.94 27.60
N MET A 62 57.04 35.21 27.19
CA MET A 62 56.44 35.58 25.90
C MET A 62 57.21 35.00 24.70
N VAL A 63 58.54 35.11 24.69
CA VAL A 63 59.39 34.54 23.63
C VAL A 63 59.26 33.02 23.58
N LYS A 64 59.20 32.35 24.74
CA LYS A 64 59.02 30.90 24.82
C LYS A 64 57.64 30.46 24.32
N PHE A 65 56.58 31.17 24.69
CA PHE A 65 55.22 30.92 24.21
C PHE A 65 55.09 31.19 22.70
N SER A 66 55.74 32.25 22.19
CA SER A 66 55.79 32.58 20.76
C SER A 66 56.44 31.45 19.95
N LYS A 67 57.62 30.97 20.35
CA LYS A 67 58.31 29.83 19.71
C LYS A 67 57.46 28.56 19.71
N GLN A 68 56.81 28.20 20.82
CA GLN A 68 55.91 27.05 20.91
C GLN A 68 54.61 27.21 20.11
N THR A 69 54.19 28.45 19.86
CA THR A 69 53.00 28.76 19.05
C THR A 69 53.34 28.68 17.57
N GLN A 70 54.51 29.20 17.17
CA GLN A 70 55.02 29.08 15.80
C GLN A 70 55.20 27.61 15.38
N GLN A 71 55.84 26.77 16.20
CA GLN A 71 55.97 25.33 15.92
C GLN A 71 54.61 24.64 15.73
N ARG A 72 53.60 25.01 16.53
CA ARG A 72 52.24 24.44 16.38
C ARG A 72 51.52 24.93 15.12
N PHE A 73 51.82 26.12 14.61
CA PHE A 73 51.31 26.57 13.31
C PHE A 73 51.98 25.83 12.15
N GLU A 74 53.31 25.64 12.19
CA GLU A 74 54.03 24.85 11.19
C GLU A 74 53.54 23.38 11.16
N GLU A 75 53.33 22.76 12.33
CA GLU A 75 52.76 21.41 12.45
C GLU A 75 51.27 21.33 12.02
N TYR A 76 50.51 22.42 12.16
CA TYR A 76 49.14 22.50 11.66
C TYR A 76 49.10 22.61 10.13
N ASP A 77 49.95 23.44 9.54
CA ASP A 77 50.01 23.65 8.10
C ASP A 77 50.50 22.40 7.35
N GLU A 78 51.50 21.66 7.86
CA GLU A 78 51.91 20.39 7.26
C GLU A 78 50.82 19.31 7.36
N ARG A 79 50.07 19.26 8.47
CA ARG A 79 48.89 18.38 8.58
C ARG A 79 47.76 18.81 7.62
N MET A 80 47.57 20.10 7.40
CA MET A 80 46.59 20.60 6.42
C MET A 80 47.01 20.27 4.98
N LYS A 81 48.28 20.47 4.59
CA LYS A 81 48.81 20.08 3.27
C LYS A 81 48.62 18.58 3.01
N THR A 82 49.09 17.73 3.92
CA THR A 82 49.01 16.27 3.77
C THR A 82 47.58 15.74 3.75
N THR A 83 46.67 16.32 4.54
CA THR A 83 45.24 15.94 4.52
C THR A 83 44.56 16.39 3.23
N ARG A 84 44.88 17.59 2.73
CA ARG A 84 44.34 18.12 1.47
C ARG A 84 44.80 17.30 0.26
N GLN A 85 46.06 16.85 0.25
CA GLN A 85 46.58 15.95 -0.78
C GLN A 85 45.83 14.60 -0.79
N LYS A 86 45.71 13.94 0.37
CA LYS A 86 44.96 12.67 0.50
C LYS A 86 43.50 12.78 0.05
N CYS A 87 42.84 13.90 0.31
CA CYS A 87 41.48 14.16 -0.18
C CYS A 87 41.42 14.34 -1.70
N LYS A 88 42.42 15.01 -2.30
CA LYS A 88 42.53 15.18 -3.76
C LYS A 88 42.77 13.83 -4.46
N ASP A 89 43.76 13.07 -4.02
CA ASP A 89 44.10 11.75 -4.58
C ASP A 89 42.90 10.78 -4.50
N LYS A 90 42.13 10.83 -3.41
CA LYS A 90 40.90 10.04 -3.25
C LYS A 90 39.79 10.50 -4.20
N CYS A 91 39.64 11.81 -4.42
CA CYS A 91 38.67 12.36 -5.37
C CYS A 91 39.00 11.93 -6.80
N ASP A 92 40.25 12.13 -7.23
CA ASP A 92 40.74 11.78 -8.56
C ASP A 92 40.57 10.28 -8.84
N LYS A 93 40.81 9.42 -7.83
CA LYS A 93 40.59 7.96 -7.91
C LYS A 93 39.12 7.58 -8.10
N GLU A 94 38.18 8.22 -7.40
CA GLU A 94 36.75 7.93 -7.60
C GLU A 94 36.23 8.52 -8.93
N ILE A 95 36.73 9.68 -9.36
CA ILE A 95 36.41 10.26 -10.68
C ILE A 95 36.87 9.31 -11.80
N GLN A 96 38.08 8.75 -11.73
CA GLN A 96 38.53 7.78 -12.72
C GLN A 96 37.67 6.50 -12.75
N LYS A 97 37.20 6.00 -11.60
CA LYS A 97 36.24 4.88 -11.59
C LYS A 97 34.91 5.25 -12.26
N ILE A 98 34.39 6.45 -12.04
CA ILE A 98 33.14 6.92 -12.65
C ILE A 98 33.30 7.00 -14.17
N ILE A 99 34.39 7.60 -14.66
CA ILE A 99 34.70 7.69 -16.10
C ILE A 99 34.84 6.30 -16.73
N LEU A 100 35.54 5.37 -16.06
CA LEU A 100 35.74 4.02 -16.57
C LEU A 100 34.42 3.22 -16.58
N LYS A 101 33.56 3.42 -15.59
CA LYS A 101 32.21 2.83 -15.54
C LYS A 101 31.29 3.37 -16.63
N ASP A 102 31.25 4.68 -16.84
CA ASP A 102 30.46 5.33 -17.91
C ASP A 102 30.93 4.87 -19.30
N LYS A 103 32.24 4.68 -19.50
CA LYS A 103 32.78 4.11 -20.74
C LYS A 103 32.29 2.67 -21.00
N MET A 104 32.29 1.82 -19.97
CA MET A 104 31.76 0.44 -20.07
C MET A 104 30.25 0.42 -20.32
N GLU A 105 29.48 1.28 -19.65
CA GLU A 105 28.03 1.39 -19.84
C GLU A 105 27.67 1.86 -21.25
N LYS A 106 28.41 2.82 -21.82
CA LYS A 106 28.26 3.26 -23.22
C LYS A 106 28.62 2.17 -24.23
N GLN A 107 29.69 1.40 -23.99
CA GLN A 107 30.05 0.28 -24.85
C GLN A 107 29.00 -0.85 -24.82
N MET A 108 28.47 -1.18 -23.64
CA MET A 108 27.37 -2.15 -23.52
C MET A 108 26.10 -1.67 -24.21
N ALA A 109 25.72 -0.40 -24.04
CA ALA A 109 24.56 0.18 -24.72
C ALA A 109 24.69 0.11 -26.25
N GLN A 110 25.87 0.44 -26.80
CA GLN A 110 26.13 0.32 -28.24
C GLN A 110 26.06 -1.13 -28.74
N GLN A 111 26.59 -2.10 -27.99
CA GLN A 111 26.46 -3.51 -28.36
C GLN A 111 25.02 -4.00 -28.29
N LEU A 112 24.25 -3.61 -27.26
CA LEU A 112 22.84 -3.97 -27.12
C LEU A 112 22.01 -3.42 -28.29
N THR A 113 22.15 -2.14 -28.67
CA THR A 113 21.45 -1.60 -29.86
C THR A 113 21.86 -2.28 -31.18
N THR A 114 23.07 -2.84 -31.23
CA THR A 114 23.57 -3.60 -32.40
C THR A 114 23.08 -5.06 -32.43
N LEU A 115 22.65 -5.61 -31.28
CA LEU A 115 21.96 -6.90 -31.19
C LEU A 115 20.44 -6.75 -31.40
N GLU A 116 19.84 -5.70 -30.83
CA GLU A 116 18.40 -5.44 -30.88
C GLU A 116 17.90 -5.17 -32.31
N THR A 117 18.77 -4.64 -33.18
CA THR A 117 18.54 -4.51 -34.63
C THR A 117 18.65 -5.83 -35.41
N LYS A 118 18.94 -6.96 -34.76
CA LYS A 118 19.14 -8.29 -35.38
C LYS A 118 18.19 -9.39 -34.86
N ILE A 119 17.31 -9.09 -33.91
CA ILE A 119 16.42 -10.09 -33.28
C ILE A 119 14.97 -9.75 -33.65
N GLY A 120 14.28 -10.70 -34.29
CA GLY A 120 12.87 -10.59 -34.64
C GLY A 120 11.95 -10.85 -33.44
N THR A 121 10.65 -10.62 -33.62
CA THR A 121 9.61 -10.71 -32.58
C THR A 121 9.35 -12.11 -32.01
N ASP A 122 10.07 -13.12 -32.48
CA ASP A 122 9.65 -14.51 -32.42
C ASP A 122 10.49 -15.34 -31.41
N ASP A 123 11.59 -14.77 -30.90
CA ASP A 123 12.62 -15.43 -30.08
C ASP A 123 12.54 -15.15 -28.56
N ILE A 124 11.37 -14.79 -28.01
CA ILE A 124 11.20 -14.50 -26.57
C ILE A 124 10.59 -15.69 -25.81
N PRO A 125 11.39 -16.59 -25.19
CA PRO A 125 10.88 -17.56 -24.24
C PRO A 125 10.52 -16.90 -22.90
N THR A 126 9.43 -17.37 -22.30
CA THR A 126 8.85 -16.85 -21.05
C THR A 126 9.76 -17.10 -19.85
N CYS A 127 10.36 -16.06 -19.28
CA CYS A 127 11.24 -16.19 -18.12
C CYS A 127 10.51 -16.09 -16.77
N VAL A 128 10.83 -17.04 -15.89
CA VAL A 128 10.38 -17.09 -14.49
C VAL A 128 11.06 -15.99 -13.67
N CYS A 129 10.29 -15.18 -12.95
CA CYS A 129 10.82 -14.13 -12.08
C CYS A 129 11.39 -14.67 -10.76
N GLU A 130 12.69 -14.96 -10.73
CA GLU A 130 13.40 -15.29 -9.50
C GLU A 130 13.82 -14.02 -8.71
N LYS A 131 13.10 -13.77 -7.61
CA LYS A 131 13.49 -13.07 -6.34
C LYS A 131 14.33 -11.76 -6.32
N SER A 132 14.75 -11.14 -7.43
CA SER A 132 15.70 -10.02 -7.40
C SER A 132 15.12 -8.59 -7.26
N MET A 133 13.80 -8.41 -7.29
CA MET A 133 13.18 -7.07 -7.22
C MET A 133 13.30 -6.40 -5.83
N ALA A 134 13.25 -7.17 -4.74
CA ALA A 134 13.36 -6.63 -3.38
C ALA A 134 14.73 -5.98 -3.11
N ASP A 135 15.82 -6.70 -3.41
CA ASP A 135 17.20 -6.23 -3.20
C ASP A 135 17.55 -5.01 -4.09
N LYS A 136 16.91 -4.88 -5.25
CA LYS A 136 17.04 -3.69 -6.12
C LYS A 136 16.26 -2.47 -5.60
N MET A 137 15.05 -2.65 -5.05
CA MET A 137 14.28 -1.54 -4.48
C MET A 137 14.95 -0.94 -3.22
N GLU A 138 15.52 -1.78 -2.36
CA GLU A 138 16.18 -1.32 -1.13
C GLU A 138 17.44 -0.49 -1.44
N LYS A 139 18.27 -0.93 -2.40
CA LYS A 139 19.44 -0.18 -2.90
C LYS A 139 19.05 1.09 -3.68
N GLY A 140 17.89 1.12 -4.34
CA GLY A 140 17.36 2.32 -5.00
C GLY A 140 16.98 3.41 -4.00
N CYS A 141 16.23 3.04 -2.95
CA CYS A 141 15.76 3.97 -1.93
C CYS A 141 16.93 4.63 -1.15
N LEU A 142 17.95 3.83 -0.81
CA LEU A 142 19.19 4.32 -0.16
C LEU A 142 20.00 5.29 -1.04
N ARG A 143 19.98 5.16 -2.37
CA ARG A 143 20.66 6.10 -3.28
C ARG A 143 19.97 7.45 -3.40
N CYS A 144 18.63 7.49 -3.38
CA CYS A 144 17.89 8.76 -3.43
C CYS A 144 18.03 9.60 -2.14
N GLY A 145 18.47 9.02 -1.02
CA GLY A 145 18.77 9.76 0.20
C GLY A 145 20.04 10.63 0.13
N TYR A 146 20.96 10.37 -0.81
CA TYR A 146 22.29 10.97 -0.84
C TYR A 146 22.39 12.22 -1.74
N GLY A 147 21.40 13.13 -1.63
CA GLY A 147 21.31 14.33 -2.47
C GLY A 147 20.79 15.61 -1.80
N LEU A 148 20.49 15.61 -0.50
CA LEU A 148 19.85 16.73 0.20
C LEU A 148 20.83 17.55 1.05
N GLY A 149 21.70 18.30 0.35
CA GLY A 149 22.40 19.47 0.93
C GLY A 149 21.48 20.69 1.11
N THR A 150 20.19 20.58 0.79
CA THR A 150 19.21 21.66 0.79
C THR A 150 17.95 21.30 1.59
N VAL A 151 17.83 21.97 2.74
CA VAL A 151 16.59 22.43 3.41
C VAL A 151 15.36 21.48 3.40
N ALA A 152 15.12 20.87 4.55
CA ALA A 152 13.83 20.41 5.14
C ALA A 152 12.67 19.86 4.26
N PRO A 153 11.77 20.65 3.63
CA PRO A 153 10.37 20.24 3.43
C PRO A 153 10.13 19.03 2.50
N THR A 154 11.09 18.68 1.66
CA THR A 154 10.92 17.67 0.61
C THR A 154 10.62 16.26 1.13
N VAL A 155 10.99 15.94 2.38
CA VAL A 155 10.70 14.62 2.99
C VAL A 155 9.19 14.33 3.08
N GLY A 156 8.36 15.36 3.31
CA GLY A 156 6.90 15.21 3.32
C GLY A 156 6.26 15.11 1.93
N LEU A 157 7.00 15.46 0.87
CA LEU A 157 6.47 15.59 -0.50
C LEU A 157 6.93 14.43 -1.40
N ILE A 158 8.12 13.87 -1.16
CA ILE A 158 8.63 12.68 -1.85
C ILE A 158 7.94 11.41 -1.32
N GLY A 159 7.71 11.33 0.00
CA GLY A 159 7.06 10.18 0.63
C GLY A 159 5.62 9.95 0.17
N SER A 160 4.84 11.02 -0.02
CA SER A 160 3.46 10.93 -0.50
C SER A 160 3.38 10.47 -1.96
N VAL A 161 4.22 11.03 -2.84
CA VAL A 161 4.26 10.67 -4.27
C VAL A 161 4.63 9.20 -4.48
N ALA A 162 5.68 8.70 -3.82
CA ALA A 162 6.08 7.29 -3.93
C ALA A 162 4.97 6.33 -3.46
N VAL A 163 4.32 6.66 -2.34
CA VAL A 163 3.27 5.85 -1.74
C VAL A 163 2.00 5.81 -2.60
N HIS A 164 1.60 6.93 -3.22
CA HIS A 164 0.46 6.95 -4.13
C HIS A 164 0.66 6.09 -5.39
N VAL A 165 1.90 5.93 -5.86
CA VAL A 165 2.24 5.06 -7.01
C VAL A 165 2.27 3.58 -6.61
N TRP A 166 2.76 3.23 -5.43
CA TRP A 166 2.88 1.82 -5.01
C TRP A 166 1.57 1.21 -4.51
N LYS A 167 0.66 2.02 -3.94
CA LYS A 167 -0.65 1.58 -3.44
C LYS A 167 -1.49 0.78 -4.46
N PRO A 168 -1.72 1.22 -5.72
CA PRO A 168 -2.49 0.45 -6.70
C PRO A 168 -1.79 -0.85 -7.13
N VAL A 169 -0.45 -0.88 -7.17
CA VAL A 169 0.31 -2.09 -7.51
C VAL A 169 0.14 -3.14 -6.41
N ALA A 170 0.35 -2.76 -5.15
CA ALA A 170 0.16 -3.65 -3.99
C ALA A 170 -1.30 -4.16 -3.86
N LEU A 171 -2.29 -3.30 -4.14
CA LEU A 171 -3.70 -3.71 -4.22
C LEU A 171 -3.93 -4.77 -5.29
N LYS A 172 -3.40 -4.57 -6.51
CA LYS A 172 -3.55 -5.52 -7.63
C LYS A 172 -2.92 -6.87 -7.32
N GLU A 173 -1.70 -6.89 -6.78
CA GLU A 173 -1.01 -8.13 -6.42
C GLU A 173 -1.73 -8.90 -5.31
N ALA A 174 -2.17 -8.21 -4.25
CA ALA A 174 -2.89 -8.83 -3.14
C ALA A 174 -4.27 -9.37 -3.56
N ILE A 175 -5.01 -8.64 -4.40
CA ILE A 175 -6.29 -9.11 -4.97
C ILE A 175 -6.06 -10.34 -5.85
N ASN A 176 -5.06 -10.34 -6.72
CA ASN A 176 -4.74 -11.48 -7.56
C ASN A 176 -4.36 -12.72 -6.72
N ALA A 177 -3.56 -12.56 -5.67
CA ALA A 177 -3.21 -13.64 -4.76
C ALA A 177 -4.45 -14.21 -4.04
N ALA A 178 -5.35 -13.34 -3.57
CA ALA A 178 -6.60 -13.75 -2.93
C ALA A 178 -7.57 -14.47 -3.88
N LEU A 179 -7.70 -13.99 -5.12
CA LEU A 179 -8.52 -14.64 -6.15
C LEU A 179 -7.94 -16.00 -6.55
N ASN A 180 -6.61 -16.11 -6.72
CA ASN A 180 -5.95 -17.38 -7.00
C ASN A 180 -6.16 -18.40 -5.87
N ALA A 181 -6.02 -17.98 -4.61
CA ALA A 181 -6.28 -18.84 -3.45
C ALA A 181 -7.75 -19.27 -3.35
N ALA A 182 -8.70 -18.41 -3.75
CA ALA A 182 -10.13 -18.70 -3.74
C ALA A 182 -10.64 -19.41 -5.00
N ALA A 183 -9.85 -19.51 -6.07
CA ALA A 183 -10.30 -19.89 -7.41
C ALA A 183 -11.09 -21.22 -7.47
N SER A 184 -10.62 -22.25 -6.73
CA SER A 184 -11.31 -23.54 -6.63
C SER A 184 -12.70 -23.40 -6.00
N ASN A 185 -12.80 -22.66 -4.89
CA ASN A 185 -14.06 -22.42 -4.19
C ASN A 185 -15.02 -21.55 -5.01
N ILE A 186 -14.50 -20.53 -5.71
CA ILE A 186 -15.29 -19.70 -6.64
C ILE A 186 -15.87 -20.58 -7.75
N SER A 187 -15.04 -21.38 -8.43
CA SER A 187 -15.49 -22.26 -9.52
C SER A 187 -16.50 -23.30 -9.04
N ALA A 188 -16.27 -23.95 -7.89
CA ALA A 188 -17.20 -24.92 -7.33
C ALA A 188 -18.56 -24.29 -6.99
N THR A 189 -18.56 -23.13 -6.32
CA THR A 189 -19.78 -22.40 -5.93
C THR A 189 -20.53 -21.87 -7.15
N ALA A 190 -19.81 -21.38 -8.16
CA ALA A 190 -20.41 -20.86 -9.40
C ALA A 190 -21.05 -21.99 -10.22
N LYS A 191 -20.38 -23.13 -10.38
CA LYS A 191 -20.92 -24.33 -11.03
C LYS A 191 -22.16 -24.87 -10.31
N ALA A 192 -22.15 -24.91 -8.98
CA ALA A 192 -23.33 -25.31 -8.21
C ALA A 192 -24.54 -24.39 -8.47
N ALA A 193 -24.32 -23.07 -8.52
CA ALA A 193 -25.36 -22.10 -8.88
C ALA A 193 -25.85 -22.26 -10.33
N GLY A 194 -24.94 -22.54 -11.27
CA GLY A 194 -25.27 -22.87 -12.66
C GLY A 194 -26.15 -24.12 -12.76
N ILE A 195 -25.78 -25.20 -12.06
CA ILE A 195 -26.55 -26.45 -12.03
C ILE A 195 -27.96 -26.22 -11.47
N GLU A 196 -28.11 -25.47 -10.38
CA GLU A 196 -29.44 -25.12 -9.85
C GLU A 196 -30.28 -24.30 -10.85
N ALA A 197 -29.69 -23.30 -11.51
CA ALA A 197 -30.38 -22.50 -12.51
C ALA A 197 -30.81 -23.34 -13.72
N GLY A 198 -29.94 -24.24 -14.19
CA GLY A 198 -30.24 -25.22 -15.23
C GLY A 198 -31.40 -26.14 -14.84
N LYS A 199 -31.40 -26.70 -13.62
CA LYS A 199 -32.53 -27.51 -13.11
C LYS A 199 -33.86 -26.73 -13.09
N LYS A 200 -33.84 -25.50 -12.57
CA LYS A 200 -35.02 -24.60 -12.54
C LYS A 200 -35.53 -24.31 -13.96
N ALA A 201 -34.62 -24.11 -14.91
CA ALA A 201 -34.94 -23.91 -16.33
C ALA A 201 -35.51 -25.16 -17.00
N VAL A 202 -34.97 -26.35 -16.72
CA VAL A 202 -35.54 -27.63 -17.18
C VAL A 202 -36.96 -27.81 -16.65
N ILE A 203 -37.19 -27.62 -15.35
CA ILE A 203 -38.52 -27.75 -14.74
C ILE A 203 -39.53 -26.79 -15.39
N ALA A 204 -39.13 -25.54 -15.64
CA ALA A 204 -39.95 -24.58 -16.37
C ALA A 204 -40.26 -25.03 -17.81
N GLY A 205 -39.26 -25.56 -18.54
CA GLY A 205 -39.46 -26.11 -19.88
C GLY A 205 -40.39 -27.32 -19.92
N LEU A 206 -40.19 -28.29 -19.03
CA LEU A 206 -41.04 -29.48 -18.89
C LEU A 206 -42.50 -29.10 -18.54
N LYS A 207 -42.70 -28.06 -17.73
CA LYS A 207 -44.03 -27.51 -17.40
C LYS A 207 -44.71 -26.87 -18.62
N LEU A 208 -43.97 -26.09 -19.42
CA LEU A 208 -44.48 -25.48 -20.66
C LEU A 208 -44.84 -26.54 -21.71
N SER A 209 -44.08 -27.63 -21.78
CA SER A 209 -44.38 -28.77 -22.67
C SER A 209 -45.45 -29.73 -22.12
N HIS A 210 -46.00 -29.49 -20.92
CA HIS A 210 -46.97 -30.35 -20.22
C HIS A 210 -46.48 -31.80 -19.97
N ILE A 211 -45.17 -32.03 -19.99
CA ILE A 211 -44.57 -33.37 -19.80
C ILE A 211 -44.82 -33.89 -18.38
N ASN A 212 -45.01 -33.00 -17.42
CA ASN A 212 -45.39 -33.35 -16.04
C ASN A 212 -46.78 -33.97 -15.92
N ILE A 213 -47.63 -33.91 -16.94
CA ILE A 213 -48.90 -34.66 -16.95
C ILE A 213 -48.63 -36.14 -17.26
N LEU A 214 -47.65 -36.41 -18.13
CA LEU A 214 -47.22 -37.78 -18.49
C LEU A 214 -46.38 -38.44 -17.40
N VAL A 215 -45.52 -37.66 -16.74
CA VAL A 215 -44.62 -38.10 -15.67
C VAL A 215 -44.74 -37.13 -14.49
N PRO A 216 -45.69 -37.33 -13.56
CA PRO A 216 -45.94 -36.42 -12.44
C PRO A 216 -44.70 -36.09 -11.61
N ASP A 217 -43.90 -37.11 -11.30
CA ASP A 217 -42.76 -37.00 -10.38
C ASP A 217 -41.49 -36.43 -11.06
N ILE A 218 -41.55 -36.05 -12.34
CA ILE A 218 -40.37 -35.62 -13.11
C ILE A 218 -39.72 -34.35 -12.52
N PHE A 219 -40.50 -33.46 -11.92
CA PHE A 219 -39.97 -32.24 -11.31
C PHE A 219 -39.14 -32.55 -10.06
N GLU A 220 -39.56 -33.50 -9.24
CA GLU A 220 -38.80 -33.94 -8.07
C GLU A 220 -37.52 -34.66 -8.49
N GLN A 221 -37.62 -35.57 -9.47
CA GLN A 221 -36.45 -36.30 -9.98
C GLN A 221 -35.41 -35.35 -10.59
N ILE A 222 -35.81 -34.33 -11.37
CA ILE A 222 -34.87 -33.31 -11.89
C ILE A 222 -34.33 -32.39 -10.79
N SER A 223 -35.11 -32.10 -9.74
CA SER A 223 -34.63 -31.33 -8.59
C SER A 223 -33.55 -32.10 -7.83
N ASN A 224 -33.72 -33.41 -7.66
CA ASN A 224 -32.81 -34.31 -6.93
C ASN A 224 -31.66 -34.87 -7.79
N ALA A 225 -31.74 -34.77 -9.12
CA ALA A 225 -30.67 -35.15 -10.07
C ALA A 225 -29.31 -34.51 -9.71
N ARG A 226 -28.20 -35.09 -10.16
CA ARG A 226 -26.88 -34.45 -9.98
C ARG A 226 -26.71 -33.29 -10.95
N HIS A 227 -27.21 -33.44 -12.17
CA HIS A 227 -27.07 -32.44 -13.23
C HIS A 227 -28.34 -32.36 -14.10
N TYR A 228 -28.63 -31.18 -14.65
CA TYR A 228 -29.87 -30.91 -15.39
C TYR A 228 -29.94 -31.60 -16.78
N ASN A 229 -28.83 -32.16 -17.27
CA ASN A 229 -28.79 -32.96 -18.50
C ASN A 229 -29.40 -34.37 -18.32
N GLU A 230 -29.61 -34.83 -17.07
CA GLU A 230 -30.31 -36.07 -16.77
C GLU A 230 -31.76 -36.08 -17.31
N VAL A 231 -32.31 -34.91 -17.67
CA VAL A 231 -33.57 -34.76 -18.42
C VAL A 231 -33.64 -35.61 -19.69
N LEU A 232 -32.51 -35.84 -20.37
CA LEU A 232 -32.48 -36.67 -21.58
C LEU A 232 -32.76 -38.16 -21.28
N SER A 233 -32.49 -38.64 -20.06
CA SER A 233 -32.73 -40.04 -19.68
C SER A 233 -34.22 -40.38 -19.59
N PHE A 234 -35.09 -39.37 -19.45
CA PHE A 234 -36.54 -39.53 -19.38
C PHE A 234 -37.19 -39.79 -20.75
N ALA A 235 -36.46 -39.72 -21.87
CA ALA A 235 -37.02 -39.82 -23.21
C ALA A 235 -37.87 -41.10 -23.40
N ASP A 236 -37.32 -42.28 -23.08
CA ASP A 236 -38.04 -43.54 -23.26
C ASP A 236 -39.22 -43.69 -22.26
N THR A 237 -39.08 -43.19 -21.02
CA THR A 237 -40.18 -43.11 -20.03
C THR A 237 -41.33 -42.25 -20.52
N ILE A 238 -41.04 -41.10 -21.14
CA ILE A 238 -42.03 -40.18 -21.71
C ILE A 238 -42.73 -40.84 -22.91
N ILE A 239 -42.02 -41.58 -23.77
CA ILE A 239 -42.61 -42.34 -24.88
C ILE A 239 -43.64 -43.34 -24.35
N VAL A 240 -43.24 -44.19 -23.39
CA VAL A 240 -44.12 -45.24 -22.83
C VAL A 240 -45.34 -44.63 -22.13
N LYS A 241 -45.14 -43.61 -21.29
CA LYS A 241 -46.26 -42.94 -20.59
C LYS A 241 -47.20 -42.24 -21.56
N ARG A 242 -46.70 -41.56 -22.59
CA ARG A 242 -47.53 -40.97 -23.65
C ARG A 242 -48.36 -42.02 -24.39
N GLN A 243 -47.76 -43.14 -24.79
CA GLN A 243 -48.49 -44.23 -25.45
C GLN A 243 -49.56 -44.87 -24.54
N THR A 244 -49.36 -44.86 -23.22
CA THR A 244 -50.32 -45.38 -22.24
C THR A 244 -51.47 -44.42 -21.94
N MET A 245 -51.24 -43.10 -22.07
CA MET A 245 -52.22 -42.07 -21.70
C MET A 245 -52.97 -41.46 -22.90
N CYS A 246 -52.36 -41.49 -24.08
CA CYS A 246 -52.80 -40.82 -25.31
C CYS A 246 -52.67 -41.72 -26.56
N GLY A 247 -52.59 -43.04 -26.37
CA GLY A 247 -52.41 -44.01 -27.45
C GLY A 247 -53.72 -44.71 -27.83
N ALA A 248 -53.76 -45.33 -29.01
CA ALA A 248 -54.99 -45.99 -29.50
C ALA A 248 -55.52 -47.13 -28.60
N VAL A 249 -54.67 -47.71 -27.74
CA VAL A 249 -55.00 -48.86 -26.87
C VAL A 249 -55.45 -48.44 -25.48
N ALA A 250 -54.93 -47.34 -24.95
CA ALA A 250 -55.27 -46.79 -23.64
C ALA A 250 -55.25 -45.26 -23.69
N ASN A 251 -56.41 -44.66 -23.35
CA ASN A 251 -56.61 -43.22 -23.28
C ASN A 251 -57.13 -42.85 -21.90
N THR A 252 -56.21 -42.59 -20.97
CA THR A 252 -56.54 -42.12 -19.61
C THR A 252 -56.64 -40.60 -19.52
N LEU A 253 -56.11 -39.89 -20.52
CA LEU A 253 -56.25 -38.44 -20.68
C LEU A 253 -57.28 -38.13 -21.78
N ASP A 254 -57.89 -36.95 -21.70
CA ASP A 254 -58.82 -36.50 -22.72
C ASP A 254 -58.10 -36.12 -24.04
N SER A 255 -58.84 -36.18 -25.14
CA SER A 255 -58.32 -35.94 -26.49
C SER A 255 -57.75 -34.51 -26.69
N ALA A 256 -58.28 -33.50 -25.98
CA ALA A 256 -57.77 -32.13 -26.10
C ALA A 256 -56.43 -31.97 -25.39
N THR A 257 -56.30 -32.51 -24.17
CA THR A 257 -55.03 -32.57 -23.43
C THR A 257 -53.97 -33.35 -24.20
N CYS A 258 -54.32 -34.52 -24.74
CA CYS A 258 -53.42 -35.30 -25.59
C CYS A 258 -52.99 -34.55 -26.86
N ARG A 259 -53.89 -33.79 -27.51
CA ARG A 259 -53.55 -32.95 -28.67
C ARG A 259 -52.53 -31.86 -28.31
N ILE A 260 -52.70 -31.18 -27.18
CA ILE A 260 -51.77 -30.14 -26.68
C ILE A 260 -50.38 -30.75 -26.43
N ILE A 261 -50.33 -31.87 -25.72
CA ILE A 261 -49.08 -32.60 -25.44
C ILE A 261 -48.39 -33.03 -26.74
N ASN A 262 -49.13 -33.58 -27.70
CA ASN A 262 -48.58 -34.06 -28.98
C ASN A 262 -48.00 -32.95 -29.86
N ILE A 263 -48.59 -31.74 -29.82
CA ILE A 263 -48.08 -30.54 -30.48
C ILE A 263 -46.79 -30.06 -29.79
N ASN A 264 -46.80 -29.95 -28.46
CA ASN A 264 -45.64 -29.51 -27.68
C ASN A 264 -44.44 -30.47 -27.77
N LEU A 265 -44.69 -31.75 -28.03
CA LEU A 265 -43.68 -32.78 -28.30
C LEU A 265 -43.29 -32.88 -29.78
N HIS A 266 -43.74 -31.96 -30.64
CA HIS A 266 -43.45 -31.95 -32.08
C HIS A 266 -43.86 -33.23 -32.83
N THR A 267 -44.79 -34.02 -32.29
CA THR A 267 -45.26 -35.28 -32.92
C THR A 267 -46.42 -35.05 -33.89
N ILE A 268 -47.22 -34.01 -33.66
CA ILE A 268 -48.36 -33.61 -34.50
C ILE A 268 -48.29 -32.09 -34.69
N ARG A 269 -48.71 -31.57 -35.84
CA ARG A 269 -48.83 -30.14 -36.12
C ARG A 269 -50.13 -29.54 -35.54
N PRO A 270 -50.23 -28.20 -35.39
CA PRO A 270 -51.47 -27.55 -34.97
C PRO A 270 -52.70 -27.84 -35.85
N ASP A 271 -52.47 -28.15 -37.14
CA ASP A 271 -53.49 -28.57 -38.12
C ASP A 271 -53.97 -30.03 -37.95
N GLY A 272 -53.35 -30.80 -37.05
CA GLY A 272 -53.68 -32.21 -36.79
C GLY A 272 -52.92 -33.23 -37.64
N SER A 273 -52.07 -32.80 -38.58
CA SER A 273 -51.21 -33.70 -39.37
C SER A 273 -50.02 -34.21 -38.56
N ASN A 274 -49.60 -35.46 -38.81
CA ASN A 274 -48.40 -36.05 -38.19
C ASN A 274 -47.15 -35.25 -38.59
N TYR A 275 -46.22 -35.06 -37.65
CA TYR A 275 -44.97 -34.32 -37.89
C TYR A 275 -43.72 -35.18 -37.73
N LEU A 276 -43.15 -35.28 -36.52
CA LEU A 276 -42.01 -36.15 -36.25
C LEU A 276 -42.48 -37.48 -35.63
N PRO A 277 -41.78 -38.60 -35.91
CA PRO A 277 -41.96 -39.83 -35.13
C PRO A 277 -41.76 -39.59 -33.64
N ASP A 278 -42.55 -40.23 -32.79
CA ASP A 278 -42.57 -40.04 -31.32
C ASP A 278 -41.18 -39.88 -30.69
N ARG A 279 -40.28 -40.83 -30.97
CA ARG A 279 -38.91 -40.85 -30.43
C ARG A 279 -38.08 -39.64 -30.85
N GLN A 280 -38.30 -39.11 -32.05
CA GLN A 280 -37.60 -37.96 -32.58
C GLN A 280 -38.19 -36.65 -32.04
N GLY A 281 -39.52 -36.51 -32.02
CA GLY A 281 -40.20 -35.32 -31.49
C GLY A 281 -39.93 -35.09 -30.00
N ILE A 282 -40.04 -36.15 -29.19
CA ILE A 282 -39.73 -36.10 -27.76
C ILE A 282 -38.26 -35.73 -27.55
N ARG A 283 -37.33 -36.36 -28.27
CA ARG A 283 -35.90 -36.05 -28.19
C ARG A 283 -35.60 -34.59 -28.54
N VAL A 284 -36.13 -34.08 -29.66
CA VAL A 284 -35.99 -32.67 -30.06
C VAL A 284 -36.52 -31.72 -28.97
N THR A 285 -37.67 -32.03 -28.38
CA THR A 285 -38.25 -31.21 -27.31
C THR A 285 -37.36 -31.19 -26.06
N LEU A 286 -36.81 -32.33 -25.65
CA LEU A 286 -35.89 -32.42 -24.50
C LEU A 286 -34.54 -31.75 -24.80
N GLU A 287 -34.02 -31.85 -26.02
CA GLU A 287 -32.80 -31.15 -26.47
C GLU A 287 -33.01 -29.61 -26.50
N LEU A 288 -34.18 -29.13 -26.92
CA LEU A 288 -34.54 -27.69 -26.85
C LEU A 288 -34.68 -27.18 -25.40
N ILE A 289 -35.27 -27.98 -24.51
CA ILE A 289 -35.34 -27.67 -23.08
C ILE A 289 -33.93 -27.64 -22.47
N LEU A 290 -33.08 -28.63 -22.81
CA LEU A 290 -31.71 -28.70 -22.34
C LEU A 290 -30.88 -27.51 -22.85
N GLY A 291 -31.01 -27.11 -24.12
CA GLY A 291 -30.31 -25.94 -24.67
C GLY A 291 -30.62 -24.66 -23.88
N LYS A 292 -31.90 -24.40 -23.59
CA LYS A 292 -32.33 -23.26 -22.75
C LYS A 292 -31.86 -23.39 -21.30
N ALA A 293 -31.76 -24.61 -20.78
CA ALA A 293 -31.22 -24.85 -19.45
C ALA A 293 -29.71 -24.58 -19.37
N THR A 294 -28.95 -24.99 -20.39
CA THR A 294 -27.52 -24.70 -20.52
C THR A 294 -27.27 -23.19 -20.56
N THR A 295 -27.97 -22.42 -21.40
CA THR A 295 -27.80 -20.96 -21.45
C THR A 295 -28.11 -20.28 -20.13
N ASN A 296 -29.11 -20.76 -19.38
CA ASN A 296 -29.46 -20.24 -18.06
C ASN A 296 -28.44 -20.66 -16.98
N ALA A 297 -27.87 -21.87 -17.09
CA ALA A 297 -26.82 -22.37 -16.21
C ALA A 297 -25.52 -21.57 -16.39
N GLU A 298 -25.08 -21.35 -17.63
CA GLU A 298 -23.91 -20.55 -17.98
C GLU A 298 -24.06 -19.10 -17.49
N ALA A 299 -25.22 -18.48 -17.72
CA ALA A 299 -25.51 -17.13 -17.23
C ALA A 299 -25.45 -17.03 -15.70
N ALA A 300 -26.00 -18.03 -14.98
CA ALA A 300 -25.97 -18.08 -13.52
C ALA A 300 -24.57 -18.38 -12.95
N GLU A 301 -23.79 -19.26 -13.59
CA GLU A 301 -22.39 -19.52 -13.24
C GLU A 301 -21.55 -18.24 -13.42
N ALA A 302 -21.66 -17.57 -14.57
CA ALA A 302 -20.95 -16.33 -14.86
C ALA A 302 -21.33 -15.21 -13.88
N ALA A 303 -22.63 -15.04 -13.60
CA ALA A 303 -23.12 -14.07 -12.62
C ALA A 303 -22.55 -14.35 -11.22
N LYS A 304 -22.62 -15.61 -10.75
CA LYS A 304 -22.13 -15.98 -9.42
C LYS A 304 -20.62 -15.83 -9.28
N ASN A 305 -19.86 -16.19 -10.31
CA ASN A 305 -18.41 -15.98 -10.38
C ASN A 305 -18.05 -14.48 -10.29
N SER A 306 -18.75 -13.64 -11.06
CA SER A 306 -18.61 -12.18 -11.00
C SER A 306 -18.90 -11.62 -9.61
N THR A 307 -20.01 -12.02 -8.97
CA THR A 307 -20.35 -11.60 -7.60
C THR A 307 -19.28 -11.99 -6.58
N LEU A 308 -18.83 -13.25 -6.59
CA LEU A 308 -17.80 -13.73 -5.64
C LEU A 308 -16.46 -13.02 -5.86
N THR A 309 -16.09 -12.77 -7.11
CA THR A 309 -14.89 -11.99 -7.46
C THR A 309 -15.00 -10.57 -6.92
N ALA A 310 -16.14 -9.89 -7.11
CA ALA A 310 -16.38 -8.55 -6.59
C ALA A 310 -16.41 -8.49 -5.05
N GLU A 311 -16.95 -9.50 -4.37
CA GLU A 311 -16.88 -9.61 -2.91
C GLU A 311 -15.44 -9.73 -2.41
N ILE A 312 -14.60 -10.52 -3.08
CA ILE A 312 -13.20 -10.69 -2.69
C ILE A 312 -12.41 -9.40 -2.96
N THR A 313 -12.58 -8.76 -4.12
CA THR A 313 -11.87 -7.51 -4.43
C THR A 313 -12.26 -6.38 -3.48
N THR A 314 -13.54 -6.25 -3.12
CA THR A 314 -14.01 -5.24 -2.15
C THR A 314 -13.52 -5.53 -0.73
N LYS A 315 -13.57 -6.78 -0.26
CA LYS A 315 -13.01 -7.19 1.06
C LYS A 315 -11.52 -6.87 1.15
N GLN A 316 -10.73 -7.26 0.16
CA GLN A 316 -9.27 -7.00 0.12
C GLN A 316 -8.96 -5.50 0.03
N THR A 317 -9.64 -4.78 -0.87
CA THR A 317 -9.48 -3.32 -1.02
C THR A 317 -9.77 -2.58 0.28
N THR A 318 -10.83 -3.00 0.99
CA THR A 318 -11.20 -2.41 2.29
C THR A 318 -10.14 -2.68 3.35
N ALA A 319 -9.71 -3.93 3.51
CA ALA A 319 -8.68 -4.30 4.48
C ALA A 319 -7.36 -3.54 4.24
N ILE A 320 -6.89 -3.49 2.99
CA ILE A 320 -5.65 -2.80 2.61
C ILE A 320 -5.78 -1.29 2.79
N ASN A 321 -6.92 -0.68 2.45
CA ASN A 321 -7.17 0.74 2.71
C ASN A 321 -7.16 1.05 4.21
N THR A 322 -7.81 0.25 5.05
CA THR A 322 -7.82 0.45 6.52
C THR A 322 -6.42 0.36 7.11
N ILE A 323 -5.64 -0.65 6.74
CA ILE A 323 -4.24 -0.79 7.16
C ILE A 323 -3.43 0.43 6.69
N PHE A 324 -3.58 0.83 5.43
CA PHE A 324 -2.87 1.97 4.86
C PHE A 324 -3.16 3.28 5.62
N MET A 325 -4.43 3.59 5.87
CA MET A 325 -4.83 4.78 6.63
C MET A 325 -4.25 4.77 8.06
N SER A 326 -4.21 3.61 8.72
CA SER A 326 -3.62 3.46 10.07
C SER A 326 -2.11 3.75 10.11
N LYS A 327 -1.39 3.51 9.01
CA LYS A 327 0.04 3.83 8.89
C LYS A 327 0.26 5.29 8.48
N GLN A 328 -0.61 5.85 7.64
CA GLN A 328 -0.55 7.25 7.24
C GLN A 328 -0.77 8.20 8.43
N THR A 329 -1.68 7.90 9.36
CA THR A 329 -1.88 8.70 10.58
C THR A 329 -0.66 8.65 11.49
N ALA A 330 0.00 7.50 11.66
CA ALA A 330 1.22 7.37 12.44
C ALA A 330 2.39 8.19 11.84
N ILE A 331 2.53 8.19 10.50
CA ILE A 331 3.53 9.02 9.80
C ILE A 331 3.21 10.51 9.96
N LEU A 332 1.95 10.91 9.80
CA LEU A 332 1.55 12.31 9.99
C LEU A 332 1.84 12.79 11.43
N ALA A 333 1.53 11.97 12.44
CA ALA A 333 1.80 12.28 13.84
C ALA A 333 3.30 12.46 14.12
N SER A 334 4.18 11.65 13.54
CA SER A 334 5.63 11.81 13.71
C SER A 334 6.16 13.09 13.03
N VAL A 335 5.65 13.43 11.85
CA VAL A 335 5.98 14.70 11.15
C VAL A 335 5.53 15.90 11.97
N VAL A 336 4.31 15.89 12.51
CA VAL A 336 3.80 16.96 13.39
C VAL A 336 4.68 17.11 14.64
N ALA A 337 5.07 16.00 15.28
CA ALA A 337 5.96 16.02 16.45
C ALA A 337 7.34 16.65 16.13
N ILE A 338 7.94 16.30 14.98
CA ILE A 338 9.22 16.89 14.52
C ILE A 338 9.06 18.40 14.29
N VAL A 339 7.98 18.84 13.64
CA VAL A 339 7.71 20.26 13.39
C VAL A 339 7.57 21.05 14.70
N VAL A 340 6.88 20.50 15.70
CA VAL A 340 6.75 21.13 17.03
C VAL A 340 8.11 21.28 17.71
N ILE A 341 8.96 20.25 17.68
CA ILE A 341 10.32 20.31 18.26
C ILE A 341 11.17 21.40 17.56
N VAL A 342 11.12 21.48 16.23
CA VAL A 342 11.84 22.51 15.45
C VAL A 342 11.34 23.92 15.78
N LEU A 343 10.02 24.12 15.92
CA LEU A 343 9.44 25.41 16.32
C LEU A 343 9.91 25.84 17.72
N ILE A 344 9.93 24.94 18.70
CA ILE A 344 10.45 25.21 20.05
C ILE A 344 11.92 25.63 20.00
N MET A 345 12.75 24.91 19.24
CA MET A 345 14.16 25.24 19.05
C MET A 345 14.37 26.63 18.42
N ILE A 346 13.55 27.00 17.43
CA ILE A 346 13.57 28.34 16.80
C ILE A 346 13.18 29.43 17.82
N ILE A 347 12.14 29.21 18.62
CA ILE A 347 11.70 30.18 19.65
C ILE A 347 12.81 30.40 20.69
N ILE A 348 13.41 29.33 21.21
CA ILE A 348 14.53 29.40 22.17
C ILE A 348 15.72 30.13 21.55
N TYR A 349 16.08 29.80 20.30
CA TYR A 349 17.15 30.48 19.56
C TYR A 349 16.90 31.99 19.40
N LEU A 350 15.67 32.39 19.05
CA LEU A 350 15.31 33.81 18.92
C LEU A 350 15.39 34.56 20.26
N ILE A 351 14.93 33.95 21.36
CA ILE A 351 15.05 34.52 22.72
C ILE A 351 16.52 34.71 23.10
N LEU A 352 17.37 33.70 22.88
CA LEU A 352 18.81 33.77 23.16
C LEU A 352 19.51 34.81 22.28
N ARG A 353 19.18 34.89 20.99
CA ARG A 353 19.72 35.88 20.05
C ARG A 353 19.33 37.31 20.44
N TYR A 354 18.08 37.51 20.87
CA TYR A 354 17.59 38.79 21.39
C TYR A 354 18.33 39.21 22.67
N ARG A 355 18.48 38.29 23.64
CA ARG A 355 19.27 38.52 24.87
C ARG A 355 20.73 38.89 24.55
N ARG A 356 21.39 38.19 23.62
CA ARG A 356 22.76 38.52 23.16
C ARG A 356 22.83 39.92 22.56
N LYS A 357 21.92 40.28 21.63
CA LYS A 357 21.87 41.64 21.04
C LYS A 357 21.67 42.72 22.11
N LYS A 358 20.79 42.52 23.10
CA LYS A 358 20.56 43.47 24.19
C LYS A 358 21.81 43.63 25.08
N LYS A 359 22.53 42.54 25.39
CA LYS A 359 23.80 42.59 26.14
C LYS A 359 24.90 43.37 25.39
N MET A 360 25.02 43.17 24.08
CA MET A 360 25.99 43.91 23.25
C MET A 360 25.66 45.41 23.15
N LYS A 361 24.39 45.79 22.97
CA LYS A 361 23.97 47.20 22.98
C LYS A 361 24.33 47.90 24.30
N LYS A 362 24.07 47.25 25.44
CA LYS A 362 24.47 47.77 26.77
C LYS A 362 25.98 47.97 26.87
N LYS A 363 26.80 46.98 26.49
CA LYS A 363 28.28 47.12 26.49
C LYS A 363 28.75 48.33 25.68
N LEU A 364 28.15 48.56 24.52
CA LEU A 364 28.49 49.69 23.64
C LEU A 364 28.16 51.06 24.27
N GLN A 365 27.15 51.14 25.13
CA GLN A 365 26.83 52.37 25.88
C GLN A 365 27.85 52.61 27.01
N TYR A 366 28.20 51.57 27.78
CA TYR A 366 29.23 51.70 28.84
C TYR A 366 30.61 52.08 28.29
N ILE A 367 31.00 51.56 27.12
CA ILE A 367 32.28 51.94 26.47
C ILE A 367 32.31 53.41 26.03
N LYS A 368 31.16 54.02 25.72
CA LYS A 368 31.08 55.46 25.41
C LYS A 368 31.25 56.32 26.66
N LEU A 369 30.56 55.96 27.75
CA LEU A 369 30.61 56.67 29.04
C LEU A 369 31.98 56.59 29.76
N LEU A 370 32.92 55.76 29.28
CA LEU A 370 34.29 55.63 29.79
C LEU A 370 35.32 56.33 28.88
N LYS A 371 34.87 57.08 27.87
CA LYS A 371 35.71 57.84 26.93
C LYS A 371 35.41 59.34 26.92
N GLU A 372 34.35 59.74 27.63
CA GLU A 372 34.11 61.10 28.12
C GLU A 372 34.64 61.18 29.56
#